data_AF-A0A5R8N5P1-F1
#
_entry.id   AF-A0A5R8N5P1-F1
#
_cell.length_a   1.000
_cell.length_b   1.000
_cell.length_c   1.000
_cell.angle_alpha   90.00
_cell.angle_beta   90.00
_cell.angle_gamma   90.00
#
_symmetry.space_group_name_H-M   'P 1'
#
loop_
_entity.id
_entity.type
_entity.pdbx_description
1 polymer ?
#
loop_
_entity_poly.entity_id
_entity_poly.type
_entity_poly.pdbx_seq_one_letter_code
_entity_poly.pdbx_strand_id
1 'polypeptide(L)'
;MSPRKLDQEKLRSALDGQLVALDEPPYDGPPSALPDALVSAVLAAYDRGLKPERDAARQAVRHLLDRLTSAAPGRTVEVRVPPYAAVQAIDGPRHTRGTPPNVVEMDGRTWIELALGRLTWDEALASGAVHASGARADLSAHLPL
;
A
#
# COMPACT_ATOMS: atom_id res chain seq x y z
N MET A 1 19.03 7.23 -12.01
CA MET A 1 18.05 6.17 -12.36
C MET A 1 16.76 6.87 -12.69
N SER A 2 16.32 6.87 -13.95
CA SER A 2 14.97 7.37 -14.27
C SER A 2 13.97 6.60 -13.42
N PRO A 3 12.99 7.26 -12.78
CA PRO A 3 11.88 6.52 -12.22
C PRO A 3 11.29 5.73 -13.38
N ARG A 4 11.31 4.40 -13.26
CA ARG A 4 10.67 3.51 -14.23
C ARG A 4 9.27 4.07 -14.37
N LYS A 5 8.91 4.58 -15.55
CA LYS A 5 7.54 4.94 -15.92
C LYS A 5 6.69 3.77 -15.43
N LEU A 6 6.03 3.90 -14.28
CA LEU A 6 5.20 2.83 -13.74
C LEU A 6 4.19 2.59 -14.85
N ASP A 7 4.23 1.39 -15.41
CA ASP A 7 3.81 1.12 -16.78
C ASP A 7 2.37 1.59 -16.97
N GLN A 8 2.19 2.78 -17.55
CA GLN A 8 0.92 3.51 -17.50
C GLN A 8 -0.20 2.69 -18.16
N GLU A 9 0.18 1.88 -19.14
CA GLU A 9 -0.66 0.88 -19.78
C GLU A 9 -1.07 -0.25 -18.82
N LYS A 10 -0.18 -0.73 -17.95
CA LYS A 10 -0.52 -1.71 -16.92
C LYS A 10 -1.46 -1.13 -15.87
N LEU A 11 -1.22 0.10 -15.41
CA LEU A 11 -2.13 0.77 -14.48
C LEU A 11 -3.52 0.94 -15.09
N ARG A 12 -3.56 1.39 -16.35
CA ARG A 12 -4.80 1.53 -17.11
C ARG A 12 -5.53 0.20 -17.23
N SER A 13 -4.84 -0.84 -17.68
CA SER A 13 -5.40 -2.20 -17.84
C SER A 13 -5.92 -2.77 -16.51
N ALA A 14 -5.17 -2.59 -15.41
CA ALA A 14 -5.59 -3.02 -14.08
C ALA A 14 -6.83 -2.26 -13.59
N LEU A 15 -6.91 -0.94 -13.83
CA LEU A 15 -8.07 -0.13 -13.49
C LEU A 15 -9.29 -0.52 -14.32
N ASP A 16 -9.15 -0.66 -15.63
CA ASP A 16 -10.23 -1.05 -16.52
C ASP A 16 -10.79 -2.43 -16.10
N GLY A 17 -9.93 -3.40 -15.79
CA GLY A 17 -10.36 -4.71 -15.27
C GLY A 17 -11.11 -4.61 -13.94
N GLN A 18 -10.65 -3.77 -13.02
CA GLN A 18 -11.33 -3.57 -11.73
C GLN A 18 -12.69 -2.87 -11.87
N LEU A 19 -12.81 -1.88 -12.76
CA LEU A 19 -14.07 -1.18 -13.03
C LEU A 19 -15.10 -2.10 -13.68
N VAL A 20 -14.67 -2.93 -14.64
CA VAL A 20 -15.52 -3.98 -15.22
C VAL A 20 -16.04 -4.94 -14.14
N ALA A 21 -15.18 -5.38 -13.23
CA ALA A 21 -15.59 -6.26 -12.12
C ALA A 21 -16.56 -5.57 -11.13
N LEU A 22 -16.57 -4.24 -11.07
CA LEU A 22 -17.49 -3.45 -10.25
C LEU A 22 -18.79 -3.09 -10.98
N ASP A 23 -18.92 -3.38 -12.27
CA ASP A 23 -19.99 -2.88 -13.14
C ASP A 23 -20.03 -1.33 -13.20
N GLU A 24 -18.84 -0.72 -13.24
CA GLU A 24 -18.64 0.73 -13.30
C GLU A 24 -18.21 1.17 -14.71
N PRO A 25 -18.52 2.41 -15.14
CA PRO A 25 -18.09 2.91 -16.43
C PRO A 25 -16.56 2.99 -16.53
N PRO A 26 -15.99 2.93 -17.76
CA PRO A 26 -14.56 3.07 -17.97
C PRO A 26 -14.04 4.42 -17.45
N TYR A 27 -12.81 4.44 -16.94
CA TYR A 27 -12.18 5.66 -16.47
C TYR A 27 -11.94 6.66 -17.61
N ASP A 28 -12.40 7.90 -17.45
CA ASP A 28 -12.29 9.00 -18.42
C ASP A 28 -11.41 10.16 -17.95
N GLY A 29 -10.81 10.04 -16.76
CA GLY A 29 -9.96 11.07 -16.17
C GLY A 29 -8.53 11.13 -16.74
N PRO A 30 -7.72 12.11 -16.27
CA PRO A 30 -6.38 12.33 -16.79
C PRO A 30 -5.42 11.19 -16.40
N PRO A 31 -4.44 10.84 -17.25
CA PRO A 31 -3.51 9.76 -16.94
C PRO A 31 -2.72 9.91 -15.63
N SER A 32 -2.49 11.15 -15.19
CA SER A 32 -1.79 11.44 -13.93
C SER A 32 -2.57 10.98 -12.69
N ALA A 33 -3.89 10.83 -12.78
CA ALA A 33 -4.75 10.40 -11.68
C ALA A 33 -5.09 8.89 -11.73
N LEU A 34 -4.56 8.14 -12.71
CA LEU A 34 -4.75 6.69 -12.81
C LEU A 34 -4.39 5.93 -11.53
N PRO A 35 -3.26 6.20 -10.85
CA PRO A 35 -2.91 5.44 -9.64
C PRO A 35 -3.92 5.63 -8.51
N ASP A 36 -4.37 6.87 -8.27
CA ASP A 36 -5.30 7.19 -7.19
C ASP A 36 -6.73 6.69 -7.53
N ALA A 37 -7.12 6.72 -8.81
CA ALA A 37 -8.35 6.11 -9.30
C ALA A 37 -8.33 4.58 -9.10
N LEU A 38 -7.19 3.93 -9.35
CA LEU A 38 -7.01 2.49 -9.11
C LEU A 38 -7.14 2.13 -7.63
N VAL A 39 -6.51 2.89 -6.74
CA VAL A 39 -6.67 2.72 -5.29
C VAL A 39 -8.14 2.84 -4.89
N SER A 40 -8.83 3.87 -5.40
CA SER A 40 -10.24 4.11 -5.11
C SER A 40 -11.14 2.95 -5.59
N ALA A 41 -10.90 2.43 -6.79
CA ALA A 41 -11.65 1.29 -7.33
C ALA A 41 -11.41 0.00 -6.53
N VAL A 42 -10.16 -0.29 -6.15
CA VAL A 42 -9.83 -1.44 -5.28
C VAL A 42 -10.52 -1.32 -3.93
N LEU A 43 -10.53 -0.13 -3.34
CA LEU A 43 -11.20 0.11 -2.07
C LEU A 43 -12.72 -0.03 -2.17
N ALA A 44 -13.33 0.45 -3.26
CA ALA A 44 -14.76 0.26 -3.52
C ALA A 44 -15.14 -1.24 -3.59
N ALA A 45 -14.28 -2.09 -4.16
CA ALA A 45 -14.49 -3.54 -4.12
C ALA A 45 -14.53 -4.07 -2.68
N TYR A 46 -13.56 -3.67 -1.84
CA TYR A 46 -13.54 -4.06 -0.43
C TYR A 46 -14.74 -3.55 0.37
N ASP A 47 -15.19 -2.32 0.12
CA ASP A 47 -16.36 -1.71 0.75
C ASP A 47 -17.65 -2.46 0.38
N ARG A 48 -17.72 -3.00 -0.85
CA ARG A 48 -18.83 -3.84 -1.34
C ARG A 48 -18.73 -5.31 -0.89
N GLY A 49 -17.73 -5.67 -0.08
CA GLY A 49 -17.48 -7.05 0.33
C GLY A 49 -17.00 -7.96 -0.81
N LEU A 50 -16.56 -7.37 -1.92
CA LEU A 50 -16.03 -8.07 -3.07
C LEU A 50 -14.52 -8.26 -2.91
N LYS A 51 -14.00 -9.30 -3.58
CA LYS A 51 -12.56 -9.49 -3.73
C LYS A 51 -12.07 -8.64 -4.92
N PRO A 52 -11.12 -7.71 -4.74
CA PRO A 52 -10.57 -6.96 -5.86
C PRO A 52 -9.82 -7.85 -6.84
N GLU A 53 -9.71 -7.38 -8.07
CA GLU A 53 -8.88 -7.99 -9.09
C GLU A 53 -7.42 -8.05 -8.64
N ARG A 54 -6.78 -9.19 -8.85
CA ARG A 54 -5.45 -9.47 -8.27
C ARG A 54 -4.41 -8.45 -8.70
N ASP A 55 -4.43 -8.07 -9.98
CA ASP A 55 -3.46 -7.10 -10.51
C ASP A 55 -3.78 -5.69 -10.03
N ALA A 56 -5.05 -5.31 -9.95
CA ALA A 56 -5.48 -4.03 -9.40
C ALA A 56 -5.03 -3.85 -7.95
N ALA A 57 -5.29 -4.83 -7.08
CA ALA A 57 -4.83 -4.82 -5.70
C ALA A 57 -3.30 -4.72 -5.60
N ARG A 58 -2.58 -5.47 -6.43
CA ARG A 58 -1.12 -5.44 -6.45
C ARG A 58 -0.56 -4.06 -6.77
N GLN A 59 -1.13 -3.41 -7.78
CA GLN A 59 -0.68 -2.10 -8.24
C GLN A 59 -1.08 -0.99 -7.27
N ALA A 60 -2.28 -1.05 -6.68
CA ALA A 60 -2.70 -0.13 -5.62
C ALA A 60 -1.77 -0.20 -4.40
N VAL A 61 -1.46 -1.42 -3.92
CA VAL A 61 -0.53 -1.65 -2.81
C VAL A 61 0.86 -1.08 -3.13
N ARG A 62 1.40 -1.37 -4.33
CA ARG A 62 2.72 -0.87 -4.76
C ARG A 62 2.77 0.64 -4.84
N HIS A 63 1.76 1.27 -5.43
CA HIS A 63 1.67 2.73 -5.51
C HIS A 63 1.76 3.38 -4.13
N LEU A 64 1.00 2.87 -3.15
CA LEU A 64 1.02 3.40 -1.79
C LEU A 64 2.35 3.10 -1.07
N LEU A 65 2.96 1.94 -1.27
CA LEU A 65 4.30 1.66 -0.72
C LEU A 65 5.38 2.55 -1.35
N ASP A 66 5.27 2.86 -2.64
CA ASP A 66 6.16 3.80 -3.33
C ASP A 66 5.98 5.23 -2.79
N ARG A 67 4.74 5.63 -2.45
CA ARG A 67 4.45 6.90 -1.75
C ARG A 67 5.11 6.94 -0.37
N LEU A 68 4.98 5.88 0.43
CA LEU A 68 5.65 5.77 1.74
C LEU A 68 7.17 5.89 1.60
N THR A 69 7.79 5.14 0.68
CA THR A 69 9.26 5.17 0.51
C THR A 69 9.78 6.47 -0.07
N SER A 70 8.95 7.21 -0.81
CA SER A 70 9.26 8.55 -1.29
C SER A 70 9.19 9.59 -0.16
N ALA A 71 8.20 9.49 0.73
CA ALA A 71 8.02 10.40 1.84
C ALA A 71 9.00 10.13 3.01
N ALA A 72 9.29 8.86 3.27
CA ALA A 72 10.17 8.39 4.34
C ALA A 72 11.21 7.40 3.78
N PRO A 73 12.21 7.88 3.01
CA PRO A 73 13.24 7.01 2.46
C PRO A 73 14.09 6.41 3.59
N GLY A 74 14.51 5.16 3.42
CA GLY A 74 15.40 4.52 4.38
C GLY A 74 15.37 3.00 4.33
N ARG A 75 16.08 2.37 5.26
CA ARG A 75 16.26 0.91 5.29
C ARG A 75 16.10 0.33 6.69
N THR A 76 15.47 1.08 7.59
CA THR A 76 15.34 0.73 9.01
C THR A 76 14.19 -0.22 9.23
N VAL A 77 13.06 0.02 8.55
CA VAL A 77 11.81 -0.73 8.70
C VAL A 77 11.49 -1.44 7.39
N GLU A 78 11.22 -2.73 7.47
CA GLU A 78 10.69 -3.51 6.35
C GLU A 78 9.16 -3.57 6.47
N VAL A 79 8.46 -3.02 5.47
CA VAL A 79 6.99 -3.06 5.40
C VAL A 79 6.59 -4.14 4.40
N ARG A 80 5.79 -5.11 4.85
CA ARG A 80 5.34 -6.27 4.09
C ARG A 80 3.84 -6.26 3.92
N VAL A 81 3.40 -6.40 2.67
CA VAL A 81 1.99 -6.49 2.30
C VAL A 81 1.78 -7.73 1.43
N PRO A 82 1.83 -8.95 2.01
CA PRO A 82 1.63 -10.19 1.26
C PRO A 82 0.21 -10.28 0.65
N PRO A 83 0.07 -10.90 -0.54
CA PRO A 83 1.11 -11.48 -1.39
C PRO A 83 1.73 -10.48 -2.39
N TYR A 84 1.52 -9.17 -2.21
CA TYR A 84 1.69 -8.18 -3.27
C TYR A 84 3.11 -7.62 -3.38
N ALA A 85 3.67 -7.16 -2.25
CA ALA A 85 4.95 -6.46 -2.22
C ALA A 85 5.53 -6.36 -0.79
N ALA A 86 6.81 -6.01 -0.73
CA ALA A 86 7.49 -5.54 0.47
C ALA A 86 8.48 -4.44 0.07
N VAL A 87 8.70 -3.46 0.95
CA VAL A 87 9.67 -2.36 0.77
C VAL A 87 10.46 -2.12 2.04
N GLN A 88 11.59 -1.42 1.92
CA GLN A 88 12.25 -0.84 3.09
C GLN A 88 12.02 0.67 3.09
N ALA A 89 11.69 1.20 4.26
CA ALA A 89 11.43 2.62 4.48
C ALA A 89 12.03 3.08 5.81
N ILE A 90 11.90 4.37 6.07
CA ILE A 90 12.25 5.07 7.31
C ILE A 90 13.76 5.10 7.56
N ASP A 91 14.29 6.31 7.72
CA ASP A 91 15.71 6.50 8.00
C ASP A 91 16.06 6.08 9.43
N GLY A 92 17.32 5.73 9.66
CA GLY A 92 17.81 5.31 10.96
C GLY A 92 18.80 4.14 10.94
N PRO A 93 19.30 3.78 12.13
CA PRO A 93 20.25 2.69 12.25
C PRO A 93 19.57 1.36 11.94
N ARG A 94 20.29 0.52 11.20
CA ARG A 94 19.90 -0.88 11.03
C ARG A 94 19.92 -1.61 12.37
N HIS A 95 19.07 -2.63 12.49
CA HIS A 95 19.10 -3.53 13.63
C HIS A 95 20.52 -4.10 13.79
N THR A 96 20.98 -4.22 15.03
CA THR A 96 22.26 -4.85 15.34
C THR A 96 22.05 -6.34 15.62
N ARG A 97 23.14 -7.09 15.73
CA ARG A 97 23.07 -8.49 16.17
C ARG A 97 22.39 -8.56 17.54
N GLY A 98 21.39 -9.43 17.69
CA GLY A 98 20.68 -9.63 18.96
C GLY A 98 19.40 -8.80 19.15
N THR A 99 19.14 -7.80 18.29
CA THR A 99 17.84 -7.09 18.28
C THR A 99 16.96 -7.64 17.15
N PRO A 100 15.65 -7.87 17.40
CA PRO A 100 14.72 -8.24 16.34
C PRO A 100 14.75 -7.23 15.17
N PRO A 101 14.60 -7.67 13.91
CA PRO A 101 14.50 -6.76 12.78
C PRO A 101 13.22 -5.89 12.91
N ASN A 102 13.26 -4.63 12.46
CA ASN A 102 12.05 -3.81 12.42
C ASN A 102 11.20 -4.23 11.22
N VAL A 103 10.14 -4.97 11.46
CA VAL A 103 9.22 -5.49 10.45
C VAL A 103 7.81 -5.06 10.80
N VAL A 104 7.10 -4.56 9.80
CA VAL A 104 5.67 -4.30 9.86
C VAL A 104 5.01 -5.15 8.78
N GLU A 105 4.04 -5.98 9.14
CA GLU A 105 3.34 -6.87 8.22
C GLU A 105 1.82 -6.73 8.38
N MET A 106 1.10 -6.66 7.26
CA MET A 106 -0.36 -6.54 7.19
C MET A 106 -0.89 -6.99 5.82
N ASP A 107 -2.20 -7.19 5.68
CA ASP A 107 -2.81 -7.49 4.38
C ASP A 107 -3.02 -6.22 3.50
N GLY A 108 -3.40 -6.44 2.23
CA GLY A 108 -3.60 -5.36 1.26
C GLY A 108 -4.73 -4.38 1.59
N ARG A 109 -5.83 -4.83 2.19
CA ARG A 109 -6.94 -3.96 2.61
C ARG A 109 -6.50 -3.08 3.77
N THR A 110 -5.91 -3.70 4.80
CA THR A 110 -5.39 -2.99 5.99
C THR A 110 -4.39 -1.92 5.58
N TRP A 111 -3.46 -2.23 4.66
CA TRP A 111 -2.51 -1.25 4.14
C TRP A 111 -3.18 -0.06 3.43
N ILE A 112 -4.16 -0.32 2.56
CA ILE A 112 -4.90 0.73 1.85
C ILE A 112 -5.69 1.60 2.82
N GLU A 113 -6.39 1.00 3.79
CA GLU A 113 -7.17 1.74 4.79
C GLU A 113 -6.28 2.62 5.68
N LEU A 114 -5.12 2.14 6.11
CA LEU A 114 -4.11 2.93 6.83
C LEU A 114 -3.56 4.08 6.00
N ALA A 115 -3.16 3.80 4.76
CA ALA A 115 -2.59 4.81 3.85
C ALA A 115 -3.59 5.93 3.54
N LEU A 116 -4.89 5.64 3.53
CA LEU A 116 -5.95 6.61 3.29
C LEU A 116 -6.55 7.20 4.57
N GLY A 117 -6.07 6.80 5.76
CA GLY A 117 -6.56 7.28 7.05
C GLY A 117 -7.98 6.80 7.42
N ARG A 118 -8.46 5.72 6.79
CA ARG A 118 -9.73 5.06 7.14
C ARG A 118 -9.61 4.14 8.35
N LEU A 119 -8.40 3.65 8.61
CA LEU A 119 -8.02 2.90 9.79
C LEU A 119 -6.84 3.63 10.41
N THR A 120 -6.86 3.88 11.73
CA THR A 120 -5.70 4.45 12.40
C THR A 120 -4.67 3.38 12.73
N TRP A 121 -3.41 3.79 12.92
CA TRP A 121 -2.34 2.87 13.31
C TRP A 121 -2.64 2.13 14.62
N ASP A 122 -3.13 2.86 15.63
CA ASP A 122 -3.43 2.28 16.94
C ASP A 122 -4.61 1.29 16.87
N GLU A 123 -5.65 1.58 16.09
CA GLU A 123 -6.76 0.65 15.85
C GLU A 123 -6.29 -0.63 15.13
N ALA A 124 -5.39 -0.50 14.15
CA ALA A 124 -4.84 -1.63 13.42
C ALA A 124 -3.98 -2.54 14.30
N LEU A 125 -3.19 -1.97 15.22
CA LEU A 125 -2.45 -2.73 16.21
C LEU A 125 -3.38 -3.39 17.23
N ALA A 126 -4.34 -2.65 17.78
CA ALA A 126 -5.25 -3.15 18.81
C ALA A 126 -6.14 -4.30 18.30
N SER A 127 -6.55 -4.25 17.04
CA SER A 127 -7.33 -5.32 16.38
C SER A 127 -6.49 -6.51 15.92
N GLY A 128 -5.15 -6.38 15.89
CA GLY A 128 -4.24 -7.38 15.35
C GLY A 128 -4.19 -7.42 13.81
N ALA A 129 -4.74 -6.42 13.12
CA ALA A 129 -4.64 -6.28 11.67
C ALA A 129 -3.22 -5.96 11.19
N VAL A 130 -2.41 -5.34 12.07
CA VAL A 130 -0.98 -5.09 11.86
C VAL A 130 -0.15 -5.90 12.85
N HIS A 131 0.87 -6.59 12.34
CA HIS A 131 1.93 -7.18 13.14
C HIS A 131 3.20 -6.32 13.04
N ALA A 132 3.60 -5.70 14.15
CA ALA A 132 4.81 -4.90 14.26
C ALA A 132 5.82 -5.57 15.19
N SER A 133 7.06 -5.75 14.73
CA SER A 133 8.16 -6.35 15.48
C SER A 133 9.41 -5.51 15.38
N GLY A 134 10.11 -5.28 16.49
CA GLY A 134 11.28 -4.40 16.57
C GLY A 134 10.96 -2.99 17.07
N ALA A 135 11.93 -2.36 17.73
CA ALA A 135 11.73 -1.11 18.47
C ALA A 135 11.37 0.12 17.62
N ARG A 136 11.53 0.03 16.29
CA ARG A 136 11.20 1.10 15.34
C ARG A 136 10.12 0.70 14.34
N ALA A 137 9.43 -0.43 14.55
CA ALA A 137 8.35 -0.89 13.67
C ALA A 137 7.07 -0.08 13.94
N ASP A 138 7.12 1.22 13.67
CA ASP A 138 6.03 2.16 13.87
C ASP A 138 5.89 3.04 12.62
N LEU A 139 4.71 3.02 12.01
CA LEU A 139 4.39 3.84 10.84
C LEU A 139 3.46 5.02 11.16
N SER A 140 3.03 5.21 12.42
CA SER A 140 2.03 6.22 12.81
C SER A 140 2.39 7.63 12.36
N ALA A 141 3.65 8.03 12.49
CA ALA A 141 4.14 9.35 12.07
C ALA A 141 4.25 9.53 10.55
N HIS A 142 4.02 8.46 9.78
CA HIS A 142 4.16 8.42 8.32
C HIS A 142 2.83 8.07 7.61
N LEU A 143 1.73 8.01 8.36
CA LEU A 143 0.40 7.71 7.86
C LEU A 143 -0.57 8.82 8.29
N PRO A 144 -1.58 9.18 7.47
CA PRO A 144 -1.83 8.71 6.09
C PRO A 144 -0.82 9.29 5.06
N LEU A 145 -0.93 8.86 3.79
CA LEU A 145 0.02 9.14 2.69
C LEU A 145 -0.44 10.17 1.65
#